data_AF-A0A8S7HY53-F1
#
_entry.id   AF-A0A8S7HY53-F1
#
_cell.length_a   1.000
_cell.length_b   1.000
_cell.length_c   1.000
_cell.angle_alpha   90.00
_cell.angle_beta   90.00
_cell.angle_gamma   90.00
#
_symmetry.space_group_name_H-M   'P 1'
#
loop_
_entity.id
_entity.type
_entity.pdbx_description
1 polymer ?
#
loop_
_entity_poly.entity_id
_entity_poly.type
_entity_poly.pdbx_seq_one_letter_code
_entity_poly.pdbx_strand_id
1 'polypeptide(L)'
;MIDIHAELNEYKKEFIYLRDFLDDVFKVVDADISDVITWILKKIKQAGITLYTVNEFNEVEPYIKPYENRSDLDVLYAKLDTVRKRGCLPCERDESGFLVSGYWENAEFEAMGFRRNEIFEIFPEILDGLMNLEGADSSENDEAQGSDIEEKELRTDDDFLSRIAMLEKENESLMERVNQLEKERPILLRAYRDDDPLYLAIEIRNREWANYNTNNDMATRGNQEAIKKELQERGFSSRQAESIELVACPIKR
;
A
#
# COMPACT_ATOMS: atom_id res chain seq x y z
N MET A 1 -6.49 36.03 -20.94
CA MET A 1 -7.51 35.41 -20.05
C MET A 1 -6.70 34.56 -19.09
N ILE A 2 -6.71 34.90 -17.80
CA ILE A 2 -5.91 34.16 -16.80
C ILE A 2 -6.56 32.79 -16.64
N ASP A 3 -5.78 31.73 -16.82
CA ASP A 3 -6.23 30.38 -16.55
C ASP A 3 -6.13 30.12 -15.05
N ILE A 4 -7.24 30.36 -14.36
CA ILE A 4 -7.36 30.20 -12.91
C ILE A 4 -7.08 28.75 -12.50
N HIS A 5 -7.35 27.76 -13.37
CA HIS A 5 -7.03 26.35 -13.09
C HIS A 5 -5.54 26.06 -13.17
N ALA A 6 -4.80 26.75 -14.04
CA ALA A 6 -3.35 26.65 -14.12
C ALA A 6 -2.67 27.30 -12.91
N GLU A 7 -3.15 28.46 -12.45
CA GLU A 7 -2.66 29.12 -11.22
C GLU A 7 -2.99 28.30 -9.95
N LEU A 8 -4.20 27.74 -9.86
CA LEU A 8 -4.62 26.90 -8.73
C LEU A 8 -3.79 25.61 -8.57
N ASN A 9 -3.19 25.11 -9.66
CA ASN A 9 -2.36 23.90 -9.65
C ASN A 9 -0.86 24.20 -9.82
N GLU A 10 -0.44 25.46 -9.73
CA GLU A 10 0.95 25.85 -9.97
C GLU A 10 1.91 25.17 -8.99
N TYR A 11 1.49 24.98 -7.73
CA TYR A 11 2.24 24.24 -6.72
C TYR A 11 2.59 22.81 -7.14
N LYS A 12 1.75 22.16 -7.95
CA LYS A 12 2.00 20.81 -8.47
C LYS A 12 3.19 20.78 -9.42
N LYS A 13 3.71 21.91 -9.89
CA LYS A 13 4.97 22.00 -10.65
C LYS A 13 6.19 22.01 -9.74
N GLU A 14 6.06 22.58 -8.55
CA GLU A 14 7.16 22.80 -7.61
C GLU A 14 7.25 21.76 -6.50
N PHE A 15 6.18 21.03 -6.22
CA PHE A 15 6.06 20.11 -5.11
C PHE A 15 5.62 18.71 -5.56
N ILE A 16 6.14 17.70 -4.89
CA ILE A 16 5.76 16.30 -5.06
C ILE A 16 5.42 15.70 -3.70
N TYR A 17 4.27 15.06 -3.58
CA TYR A 17 3.89 14.37 -2.34
C TYR A 17 4.79 13.16 -2.11
N LEU A 18 5.01 12.80 -0.83
CA LEU A 18 5.88 11.67 -0.48
C LEU A 18 5.38 10.36 -1.12
N ARG A 19 4.07 10.16 -1.15
CA ARG A 19 3.46 9.00 -1.81
C ARG A 19 3.83 8.94 -3.28
N ASP A 20 3.55 10.02 -4.03
CA ASP A 20 3.76 10.09 -5.47
C ASP A 20 5.24 9.88 -5.79
N PHE A 21 6.13 10.54 -5.04
CA PHE A 21 7.58 10.33 -5.15
C PHE A 21 7.97 8.86 -4.99
N LEU A 22 7.43 8.16 -3.99
CA LEU A 22 7.75 6.75 -3.78
C LEU A 22 7.18 5.87 -4.88
N ASP A 23 5.95 6.13 -5.32
CA ASP A 23 5.32 5.39 -6.41
C ASP A 23 6.14 5.50 -7.70
N ASP A 24 6.59 6.71 -8.01
CA ASP A 24 7.47 6.98 -9.14
C ASP A 24 8.82 6.26 -9.02
N VAL A 25 9.45 6.30 -7.85
CA VAL A 25 10.71 5.59 -7.60
C VAL A 25 10.52 4.07 -7.79
N PHE A 26 9.42 3.50 -7.29
CA PHE A 26 9.15 2.06 -7.42
C PHE A 26 8.82 1.65 -8.86
N LYS A 27 8.29 2.55 -9.70
CA LYS A 27 8.09 2.29 -11.14
C LYS A 27 9.39 2.24 -11.92
N VAL A 28 10.38 3.06 -11.54
CA VAL A 28 11.66 3.17 -12.25
C VAL A 28 12.68 2.14 -11.76
N VAL A 29 12.64 1.76 -10.49
CA VAL A 29 13.63 0.88 -9.88
C VAL A 29 13.12 -0.56 -9.76
N ASP A 30 13.71 -1.47 -10.54
CA ASP A 30 13.45 -2.92 -10.47
C ASP A 30 14.23 -3.56 -9.29
N ALA A 31 13.75 -3.32 -8.07
CA ALA A 31 14.28 -3.90 -6.84
C ALA A 31 13.18 -4.09 -5.78
N ASP A 32 13.46 -4.89 -4.75
CA ASP A 32 12.55 -5.07 -3.61
C ASP A 32 12.33 -3.71 -2.90
N ILE A 33 11.09 -3.45 -2.48
CA ILE A 33 10.70 -2.28 -1.70
C ILE A 33 11.67 -2.03 -0.53
N SER A 34 12.10 -3.07 0.18
CA SER A 34 13.04 -2.93 1.30
C SER A 34 14.41 -2.39 0.86
N ASP A 35 14.90 -2.79 -0.31
CA ASP A 35 16.19 -2.35 -0.86
C ASP A 35 16.10 -0.92 -1.38
N VAL A 36 15.01 -0.59 -2.09
CA VAL A 36 14.71 0.77 -2.55
C VAL A 36 14.59 1.72 -1.37
N ILE A 37 13.85 1.36 -0.32
CA ILE A 37 13.72 2.19 0.90
C ILE A 37 15.08 2.39 1.58
N THR A 38 15.87 1.34 1.71
CA THR A 38 17.25 1.44 2.25
C THR A 38 18.10 2.41 1.42
N TRP A 39 17.99 2.33 0.10
CA TRP A 39 18.71 3.20 -0.83
C TRP A 39 18.29 4.67 -0.72
N ILE A 40 16.99 4.96 -0.69
CA ILE A 40 16.44 6.32 -0.50
C ILE A 40 16.98 6.92 0.80
N LEU A 41 16.85 6.19 1.91
CA LEU A 41 17.31 6.64 3.23
C LEU A 41 18.81 6.92 3.26
N LYS A 42 19.61 6.10 2.57
CA LYS A 42 21.07 6.28 2.48
C LYS A 42 21.43 7.57 1.73
N LYS A 43 20.78 7.84 0.59
CA LYS A 43 21.01 9.07 -0.18
C LYS A 43 20.57 10.32 0.58
N ILE A 44 19.36 10.30 1.13
CA ILE A 44 18.80 11.41 1.90
C ILE A 44 19.65 11.71 3.15
N LYS A 45 20.14 10.69 3.85
CA LYS A 45 21.03 10.89 5.01
C LYS A 45 22.33 11.62 4.64
N GLN A 46 22.81 11.49 3.40
CA GLN A 46 24.05 12.14 2.94
C GLN A 46 23.82 13.58 2.48
N ALA A 47 22.72 13.84 1.78
CA ALA A 47 22.40 15.15 1.23
C ALA A 47 21.70 16.07 2.26
N GLY A 48 21.00 15.49 3.23
CA GLY A 48 20.00 16.20 4.03
C GLY A 48 18.65 16.24 3.31
N ILE A 49 17.59 16.51 4.06
CA ILE A 49 16.24 16.66 3.50
C ILE A 49 15.44 17.65 4.33
N THR A 50 14.53 18.34 3.65
CA THR A 50 13.50 19.16 4.27
C THR A 50 12.14 18.64 3.82
N LEU A 51 11.25 18.43 4.77
CA LEU A 51 9.87 18.06 4.48
C LEU A 51 9.02 19.31 4.35
N TYR A 52 8.10 19.29 3.38
CA TYR A 52 7.16 20.38 3.13
C TYR A 52 5.73 19.87 3.15
N THR A 53 4.78 20.79 3.38
CA THR A 53 3.34 20.59 3.24
C THR A 53 2.77 21.67 2.33
N VAL A 54 1.60 21.40 1.77
CA VAL A 54 0.82 22.40 1.02
C VAL A 54 -0.30 22.90 1.92
N ASN A 55 -0.39 24.21 2.12
CA ASN A 55 -1.42 24.81 2.96
C ASN A 55 -2.75 24.99 2.20
N GLU A 56 -3.77 25.52 2.88
CA GLU A 56 -5.10 25.77 2.30
C GLU A 56 -5.11 26.81 1.16
N PHE A 57 -4.00 27.54 0.98
CA PHE A 57 -3.79 28.51 -0.09
C PHE A 57 -2.91 27.96 -1.23
N ASN A 58 -2.64 26.66 -1.24
CA ASN A 58 -1.76 25.99 -2.20
C ASN A 58 -0.29 26.48 -2.15
N GLU A 59 0.15 27.03 -1.02
CA GLU A 59 1.54 27.44 -0.83
C GLU A 59 2.36 26.34 -0.17
N VAL A 60 3.59 26.14 -0.65
CA VAL A 60 4.53 25.13 -0.14
C VAL A 60 5.28 25.69 1.06
N GLU A 61 4.95 25.22 2.26
CA GLU A 61 5.56 25.63 3.52
C GLU A 61 6.31 24.47 4.21
N PRO A 62 7.29 24.75 5.10
CA PRO A 62 7.98 23.71 5.84
C PRO A 62 7.00 22.87 6.66
N TYR A 63 7.20 21.55 6.66
CA TYR A 63 6.38 20.63 7.43
C TYR A 63 6.66 20.83 8.93
N ILE A 64 5.69 21.36 9.66
CA ILE A 64 5.79 21.57 11.10
C ILE A 64 4.79 20.67 11.79
N LYS A 65 5.27 19.71 12.58
CA LYS A 65 4.41 18.95 13.50
C LYS A 65 4.34 19.66 14.85
N PRO A 66 3.17 20.21 15.24
CA PRO A 66 3.06 20.86 16.53
C PRO A 66 3.35 19.83 17.63
N TYR A 67 4.18 20.22 18.60
CA TYR A 67 4.55 19.42 19.78
C TYR A 67 5.49 18.23 19.56
N GLU A 68 6.04 18.02 18.36
CA GLU A 68 7.11 17.03 18.14
C GLU A 68 8.41 17.72 17.71
N ASN A 69 9.44 17.62 18.57
CA ASN A 69 10.79 18.08 18.23
C ASN A 69 11.58 16.94 17.56
N ARG A 70 11.10 16.50 16.39
CA ARG A 70 11.77 15.48 15.57
C ARG A 70 12.39 16.14 14.35
N SER A 71 13.55 15.64 13.93
CA SER A 71 14.12 16.06 12.66
C SER A 71 13.28 15.50 11.50
N ASP A 72 13.25 16.20 10.37
CA ASP A 72 12.58 15.74 9.15
C ASP A 72 13.06 14.35 8.72
N LEU A 73 14.35 14.07 8.95
CA LEU A 73 14.93 12.76 8.71
C LEU A 73 14.32 11.67 9.59
N ASP A 74 14.06 11.94 10.88
CA ASP A 74 13.44 10.98 11.80
C ASP A 74 11.97 10.71 11.41
N VAL A 75 11.25 11.77 11.03
CA VAL A 75 9.87 11.67 10.55
C VAL A 75 9.83 10.81 9.29
N LEU A 76 10.67 11.12 8.31
CA LEU A 76 10.76 10.36 7.07
C LEU A 76 11.18 8.91 7.32
N TYR A 77 12.16 8.68 8.18
CA TYR A 77 12.61 7.32 8.53
C TYR A 77 11.47 6.47 9.09
N ALA A 78 10.68 7.02 10.02
CA ALA A 78 9.54 6.31 10.59
C ALA A 78 8.48 5.93 9.53
N LYS A 79 8.27 6.81 8.55
CA LYS A 79 7.33 6.58 7.45
C LYS A 79 7.83 5.51 6.49
N LEU A 80 9.06 5.64 6.01
CA LEU A 80 9.67 4.68 5.10
C LEU A 80 9.85 3.30 5.75
N ASP A 81 10.19 3.24 7.05
CA ASP A 81 10.23 1.98 7.80
C ASP A 81 8.86 1.30 7.89
N THR A 82 7.78 2.08 7.94
CA THR A 82 6.41 1.54 7.92
C THR A 82 6.09 0.90 6.57
N VAL A 83 6.46 1.56 5.46
CA VAL A 83 6.32 1.01 4.10
C VAL A 83 7.14 -0.27 3.97
N ARG A 84 8.40 -0.26 4.43
CA ARG A 84 9.28 -1.44 4.44
C ARG A 84 8.68 -2.62 5.20
N LYS A 85 8.13 -2.39 6.38
CA LYS A 85 7.52 -3.46 7.21
C LYS A 85 6.26 -4.06 6.59
N ARG A 86 5.51 -3.26 5.84
CA ARG A 86 4.25 -3.67 5.21
C ARG A 86 4.43 -4.18 3.78
N GLY A 87 5.58 -3.91 3.16
CA GLY A 87 5.89 -4.33 1.80
C GLY A 87 4.99 -3.68 0.74
N CYS A 88 4.36 -2.54 1.04
CA CYS A 88 3.49 -1.82 0.11
C CYS A 88 3.27 -0.36 0.55
N LEU A 89 2.96 0.52 -0.41
CA LEU A 89 2.56 1.91 -0.17
C LEU A 89 1.15 2.00 0.45
N PRO A 90 0.85 3.07 1.21
CA PRO A 90 -0.49 3.31 1.72
C PRO A 90 -1.47 3.59 0.58
N CYS A 91 -2.70 3.10 0.73
CA CYS A 91 -3.72 3.12 -0.30
C CYS A 91 -4.42 4.48 -0.43
N GLU A 92 -4.96 4.77 -1.63
CA GLU A 92 -5.68 6.01 -1.97
C GLU A 92 -7.13 5.94 -1.52
N ARG A 93 -7.70 7.10 -1.20
CA ARG A 93 -9.16 7.29 -1.18
C ARG A 93 -9.61 7.80 -2.55
N ASP A 94 -10.71 7.27 -3.06
CA ASP A 94 -11.40 7.87 -4.20
C ASP A 94 -12.02 9.22 -3.81
N GLU A 95 -12.57 9.93 -4.80
CA GLU A 95 -13.27 11.21 -4.61
C GLU A 95 -14.46 11.12 -3.64
N SER A 96 -14.92 9.91 -3.33
CA SER A 96 -16.02 9.60 -2.41
C SER A 96 -15.54 9.18 -1.01
N GLY A 97 -14.22 9.13 -0.77
CA GLY A 97 -13.59 8.78 0.49
C GLY A 97 -13.37 7.28 0.72
N PHE A 98 -13.68 6.42 -0.26
CA PHE A 98 -13.53 4.96 -0.19
C PHE A 98 -12.15 4.51 -0.66
N LEU A 99 -11.61 3.45 -0.04
CA LEU A 99 -10.29 2.91 -0.40
C LEU A 99 -10.35 2.25 -1.79
N VAL A 100 -9.48 2.69 -2.70
CA VAL A 100 -9.41 2.21 -4.10
C VAL A 100 -8.80 0.81 -4.20
N SER A 101 -7.88 0.47 -3.29
CA SER A 101 -7.41 -0.90 -3.02
C SER A 101 -6.96 -0.98 -1.57
N GLY A 102 -6.90 -2.15 -0.95
CA GLY A 102 -6.77 -2.27 0.51
C GLY A 102 -5.54 -3.03 0.98
N TYR A 103 -4.64 -2.34 1.69
CA TYR A 103 -3.72 -2.95 2.67
C TYR A 103 -3.46 -2.05 3.90
N TRP A 104 -3.43 -0.72 3.76
CA TRP A 104 -3.40 0.26 4.89
C TRP A 104 -3.47 1.72 4.43
N GLU A 105 -3.75 2.64 5.35
CA GLU A 105 -3.84 4.08 5.08
C GLU A 105 -2.91 4.90 6.00
N ASN A 106 -2.44 6.04 5.50
CA ASN A 106 -1.69 7.02 6.29
C ASN A 106 -1.80 8.42 5.67
N ALA A 107 -2.72 9.24 6.18
CA ALA A 107 -2.99 10.58 5.66
C ALA A 107 -1.75 11.51 5.64
N GLU A 108 -0.73 11.23 6.47
CA GLU A 108 0.49 12.05 6.46
C GLU A 108 1.32 11.86 5.19
N PHE A 109 1.19 10.75 4.46
CA PHE A 109 1.86 10.56 3.15
C PHE A 109 1.30 11.47 2.05
N GLU A 110 0.05 11.92 2.21
CA GLU A 110 -0.63 12.85 1.31
C GLU A 110 -0.57 14.29 1.84
N ALA A 111 -0.11 14.49 3.09
CA ALA A 111 0.07 15.81 3.67
C ALA A 111 1.50 16.34 3.50
N MET A 112 2.49 15.46 3.39
CA MET A 112 3.89 15.85 3.34
C MET A 112 4.61 15.35 2.09
N GLY A 113 5.66 16.06 1.71
CA GLY A 113 6.43 15.75 0.51
C GLY A 113 7.68 16.61 0.40
N PHE A 114 8.11 16.83 -0.84
CA PHE A 114 9.37 17.50 -1.16
C PHE A 114 9.15 18.59 -2.20
N ARG A 115 10.00 19.62 -2.16
CA ARG A 115 10.18 20.49 -3.33
C ARG A 115 10.89 19.68 -4.41
N ARG A 116 10.37 19.75 -5.64
CA ARG A 116 10.93 19.04 -6.79
C ARG A 116 12.40 19.40 -6.98
N ASN A 117 12.75 20.67 -7.02
CA ASN A 117 14.13 21.10 -7.25
C ASN A 117 15.12 20.47 -6.25
N GLU A 118 14.74 20.37 -4.96
CA GLU A 118 15.60 19.77 -3.93
C GLU A 118 15.72 18.26 -4.05
N ILE A 119 14.61 17.56 -4.32
CA ILE A 119 14.63 16.11 -4.47
C ILE A 119 15.30 15.68 -5.79
N PHE A 120 15.21 16.50 -6.85
CA PHE A 120 15.91 16.33 -8.11
C PHE A 120 17.43 16.39 -7.94
N GLU A 121 17.96 17.26 -7.07
CA GLU A 121 19.40 17.28 -6.78
C GLU A 121 19.89 15.97 -6.14
N ILE A 122 19.02 15.28 -5.38
CA ILE A 122 19.35 14.02 -4.70
C ILE A 122 19.14 12.81 -5.62
N PHE A 123 18.10 12.87 -6.49
CA PHE A 123 17.63 11.78 -7.33
C PHE A 123 17.42 12.20 -8.81
N PRO A 124 18.45 12.71 -9.50
CA PRO A 124 18.29 13.24 -10.86
C PRO A 124 17.81 12.17 -11.85
N GLU A 125 18.38 10.96 -11.75
CA GLU A 125 18.10 9.83 -12.66
C GLU A 125 16.66 9.32 -12.62
N ILE A 126 15.96 9.48 -11.48
CA ILE A 126 14.58 8.99 -11.32
C ILE A 126 13.60 9.99 -11.92
N LEU A 127 13.87 11.28 -11.73
CA LEU A 127 12.95 12.33 -12.12
C LEU A 127 13.13 12.79 -13.57
N ASP A 128 14.31 12.60 -14.17
CA ASP A 128 14.48 12.68 -15.63
C ASP A 128 13.67 11.58 -16.36
N GLY A 129 13.50 10.41 -15.75
CA GLY A 129 12.62 9.36 -16.27
C GLY A 129 11.13 9.75 -16.30
N LEU A 130 10.68 10.54 -15.32
CA LEU A 130 9.29 11.00 -15.19
C LEU A 130 8.94 12.09 -16.19
N MET A 131 9.84 13.05 -16.43
CA MET A 131 9.64 14.09 -17.46
C MET A 131 9.52 13.49 -18.87
N ASN A 132 10.21 12.37 -19.12
CA ASN A 132 10.11 11.62 -20.38
C ASN A 132 8.83 10.76 -20.48
N LEU A 133 8.21 10.40 -19.35
CA LEU A 133 6.94 9.67 -19.30
C LEU A 133 5.73 10.61 -19.45
N GLU A 134 5.74 11.79 -18.83
CA GLU A 134 4.69 12.82 -19.01
C GLU A 134 4.64 13.40 -20.43
N GLY A 135 5.76 13.32 -21.18
CA GLY A 135 5.82 13.65 -22.60
C GLY A 135 5.13 12.64 -23.54
N ALA A 136 4.73 11.46 -23.04
CA ALA A 136 4.05 10.44 -23.84
C ALA A 136 2.51 10.59 -23.87
N ASP A 137 1.91 11.26 -22.87
CA ASP A 137 0.45 11.40 -22.73
C ASP A 137 -0.07 12.83 -22.99
N SER A 138 0.76 13.73 -23.51
CA SER A 138 0.33 15.03 -24.03
C SER A 138 0.67 15.13 -25.53
N SER A 139 -0.13 14.45 -26.35
CA SER A 139 -0.10 14.67 -27.79
C SER A 139 -0.64 16.07 -28.11
N GLU A 140 0.25 17.03 -28.30
CA GLU A 140 0.05 18.15 -29.23
C GLU A 140 1.42 18.72 -29.65
N ASN A 141 1.80 18.37 -30.88
CA ASN A 141 2.80 18.95 -31.78
C ASN A 141 3.79 20.00 -31.21
N ASP A 142 5.10 19.73 -31.31
CA ASP A 142 5.95 20.50 -32.22
C ASP A 142 7.34 19.85 -32.40
N GLU A 143 7.91 20.10 -33.57
CA GLU A 143 9.09 19.46 -34.14
C GLU A 143 10.42 19.83 -33.47
N ALA A 144 11.35 18.89 -33.61
CA ALA A 144 12.81 19.07 -33.68
C ALA A 144 13.56 19.51 -32.40
N GLN A 145 14.33 18.58 -31.84
CA GLN A 145 15.81 18.65 -31.90
C GLN A 145 16.42 17.33 -31.42
N GLY A 146 17.24 16.73 -32.27
CA GLY A 146 18.09 15.62 -31.88
C GLY A 146 19.39 16.12 -31.26
N SER A 147 19.88 15.39 -30.27
CA SER A 147 21.31 15.13 -30.07
C SER A 147 21.49 14.06 -28.99
N ASP A 148 22.32 13.08 -29.35
CA ASP A 148 23.17 12.26 -28.48
C ASP A 148 22.50 11.18 -27.62
N ILE A 149 22.20 10.07 -28.30
CA ILE A 149 22.11 8.74 -27.67
C ILE A 149 23.55 8.30 -27.36
N GLU A 150 24.02 8.60 -26.15
CA GLU A 150 25.13 7.85 -25.57
C GLU A 150 24.60 6.56 -24.92
N GLU A 151 25.28 5.47 -25.26
CA GLU A 151 24.91 4.08 -25.04
C GLU A 151 24.51 3.76 -23.58
N LYS A 152 23.20 3.65 -23.33
CA LYS A 152 22.66 2.97 -22.16
C LYS A 152 22.66 1.47 -22.48
N GLU A 153 23.38 0.68 -21.68
CA GLU A 153 23.53 -0.77 -21.84
C GLU A 153 22.20 -1.44 -22.23
N LEU A 154 22.19 -2.02 -23.42
CA LEU A 154 21.05 -2.68 -24.03
C LEU A 154 20.72 -3.95 -23.21
N ARG A 155 19.80 -3.84 -22.23
CA ARG A 155 19.06 -5.03 -21.77
C ARG A 155 18.26 -5.51 -22.99
N THR A 156 18.68 -6.62 -23.56
CA THR A 156 18.11 -7.17 -24.78
C THR A 156 16.62 -7.44 -24.59
N ASP A 157 15.80 -7.20 -25.62
CA ASP A 157 14.36 -7.51 -25.63
C ASP A 157 14.05 -8.94 -25.13
N ASP A 158 15.01 -9.85 -25.28
CA ASP A 158 14.96 -11.25 -24.80
C ASP A 158 14.89 -11.39 -23.27
N ASP A 159 15.48 -10.47 -22.51
CA ASP A 159 15.44 -10.45 -21.04
C ASP A 159 14.07 -9.96 -20.53
N PHE A 160 13.50 -8.96 -21.20
CA PHE A 160 12.14 -8.49 -20.96
C PHE A 160 11.11 -9.57 -21.30
N LEU A 161 11.24 -10.24 -22.45
CA LEU A 161 10.39 -11.36 -22.84
C LEU A 161 10.48 -12.52 -21.85
N SER A 162 11.69 -12.83 -21.36
CA SER A 162 11.90 -13.85 -20.33
C SER A 162 11.23 -13.49 -19.00
N ARG A 163 11.28 -12.22 -18.60
CA ARG A 163 10.60 -11.74 -17.39
C ARG A 163 9.08 -11.79 -17.50
N ILE A 164 8.54 -11.37 -18.65
CA ILE A 164 7.11 -11.47 -18.94
C ILE A 164 6.65 -12.93 -18.87
N ALA A 165 7.36 -13.85 -19.51
CA ALA A 165 7.02 -15.28 -19.48
C ALA A 165 7.07 -15.88 -18.07
N MET A 166 8.01 -15.44 -17.22
CA MET A 166 8.05 -15.86 -15.81
C MET A 166 6.85 -15.34 -15.01
N LEU A 167 6.48 -14.06 -15.20
CA LEU A 167 5.34 -13.45 -14.51
C LEU A 167 4.00 -14.03 -14.98
N GLU A 168 3.85 -14.31 -16.27
CA GLU A 168 2.67 -14.99 -16.81
C GLU A 168 2.51 -16.39 -16.20
N LYS A 169 3.60 -17.14 -16.11
CA LYS A 169 3.59 -18.46 -15.47
C LYS A 169 3.26 -18.40 -13.98
N GLU A 170 3.77 -17.39 -13.28
CA GLU A 170 3.43 -17.17 -11.86
C GLU A 170 1.94 -16.81 -11.71
N ASN A 171 1.42 -15.93 -12.56
CA ASN A 171 -0.01 -15.61 -12.61
C ASN A 171 -0.88 -16.84 -12.88
N GLU A 172 -0.50 -17.69 -13.84
CA GLU A 172 -1.19 -18.95 -14.09
C GLU A 172 -1.19 -19.85 -12.85
N SER A 173 -0.03 -20.03 -12.21
CA SER A 173 0.08 -20.83 -10.99
C SER A 173 -0.75 -20.27 -9.84
N LEU A 174 -0.82 -18.94 -9.70
CA LEU A 174 -1.63 -18.28 -8.67
C LEU A 174 -3.13 -18.44 -8.96
N MET A 175 -3.54 -18.26 -10.21
CA MET A 175 -4.93 -18.48 -10.63
C MET A 175 -5.37 -19.93 -10.41
N GLU A 176 -4.52 -20.90 -10.72
CA GLU A 176 -4.80 -22.31 -10.43
C GLU A 176 -4.93 -22.55 -8.92
N ARG A 177 -4.06 -21.95 -8.11
CA ARG A 177 -4.11 -22.09 -6.66
C ARG A 177 -5.37 -21.46 -6.07
N VAL A 178 -5.77 -20.29 -6.53
CA VAL A 178 -7.02 -19.62 -6.13
C VAL A 178 -8.21 -20.49 -6.51
N ASN A 179 -8.29 -20.97 -7.75
CA ASN A 179 -9.36 -21.86 -8.19
C ASN A 179 -9.44 -23.15 -7.37
N GLN A 180 -8.30 -23.71 -6.96
CA GLN A 180 -8.27 -24.88 -6.09
C GLN A 180 -8.82 -24.56 -4.69
N LEU A 181 -8.39 -23.45 -4.10
CA LEU A 181 -8.85 -23.00 -2.78
C LEU A 181 -10.34 -22.66 -2.79
N GLU A 182 -10.86 -22.07 -3.87
CA GLU A 182 -12.28 -21.81 -4.05
C GLU A 182 -13.11 -23.09 -4.13
N LYS A 183 -12.58 -24.15 -4.77
CA LYS A 183 -13.22 -25.47 -4.81
C LYS A 183 -13.22 -26.17 -3.44
N GLU A 184 -12.23 -25.90 -2.59
CA GLU A 184 -12.15 -26.44 -1.22
C GLU A 184 -13.07 -25.69 -0.24
N ARG A 185 -13.45 -24.45 -0.56
CA ARG A 185 -14.37 -23.65 0.26
C ARG A 185 -15.80 -24.20 0.18
N PRO A 186 -16.55 -24.22 1.29
CA PRO A 186 -17.97 -24.59 1.25
C PRO A 186 -18.74 -23.73 0.24
N ILE A 187 -19.52 -24.39 -0.62
CA ILE A 187 -20.34 -23.69 -1.62
C ILE A 187 -21.28 -22.70 -0.94
N LEU A 188 -21.49 -21.55 -1.59
CA LEU A 188 -22.45 -20.52 -1.16
C LEU A 188 -22.19 -19.91 0.23
N LEU A 189 -21.00 -20.12 0.80
CA LEU A 189 -20.63 -19.54 2.09
C LEU A 189 -20.72 -18.01 1.99
N ARG A 190 -21.57 -17.41 2.84
CA ARG A 190 -21.86 -15.96 2.85
C ARG A 190 -22.45 -15.40 1.53
N ALA A 191 -22.98 -16.24 0.64
CA ALA A 191 -23.50 -15.77 -0.65
C ALA A 191 -24.86 -15.03 -0.54
N TYR A 192 -25.68 -15.36 0.45
CA TYR A 192 -27.05 -14.83 0.60
C TYR A 192 -27.28 -14.03 1.87
N ARG A 193 -26.36 -14.10 2.83
CA ARG A 193 -26.48 -13.45 4.12
C ARG A 193 -25.10 -13.18 4.71
N ASP A 194 -24.93 -12.00 5.28
CA ASP A 194 -23.70 -11.61 5.98
C ASP A 194 -23.56 -12.27 7.36
N ASP A 195 -24.68 -12.65 7.96
CA ASP A 195 -24.77 -13.30 9.27
C ASP A 195 -24.74 -14.83 9.18
N ASP A 196 -24.12 -15.39 8.13
CA ASP A 196 -24.07 -16.84 7.90
C ASP A 196 -23.43 -17.58 9.10
N PRO A 197 -24.19 -18.43 9.83
CA PRO A 197 -23.71 -19.16 10.99
C PRO A 197 -22.47 -20.03 10.72
N LEU A 198 -22.36 -20.62 9.52
CA LEU A 198 -21.21 -21.46 9.16
C LEU A 198 -19.97 -20.59 8.92
N TYR A 199 -20.15 -19.45 8.26
CA TYR A 199 -19.07 -18.48 8.05
C TYR A 199 -18.54 -17.97 9.39
N LEU A 200 -19.46 -17.56 10.28
CA LEU A 200 -19.10 -17.10 11.63
C LEU A 200 -18.40 -18.18 12.44
N ALA A 201 -18.83 -19.45 12.33
CA ALA A 201 -18.16 -20.55 13.02
C ALA A 201 -16.72 -20.76 12.52
N ILE A 202 -16.49 -20.66 11.20
CA ILE A 202 -15.16 -20.74 10.60
C ILE A 202 -14.29 -19.55 11.06
N GLU A 203 -14.84 -18.33 11.03
CA GLU A 203 -14.15 -17.12 11.47
C GLU A 203 -13.72 -17.21 12.94
N ILE A 204 -14.66 -17.59 13.82
CA ILE A 204 -14.39 -17.78 15.26
C ILE A 204 -13.34 -18.88 15.46
N ARG A 205 -13.43 -20.00 14.75
CA ARG A 205 -12.43 -21.07 14.84
C ARG A 205 -11.03 -20.55 14.49
N ASN A 206 -10.91 -19.84 13.37
CA ASN A 206 -9.63 -19.30 12.93
C ASN A 206 -9.09 -18.22 13.89
N ARG A 207 -9.95 -17.38 14.47
CA ARG A 207 -9.53 -16.32 15.39
C ARG A 207 -9.16 -16.85 16.78
N GLU A 208 -10.06 -17.61 17.39
CA GLU A 208 -9.97 -18.00 18.81
C GLU A 208 -9.17 -19.28 19.02
N TRP A 209 -9.01 -20.10 17.97
CA TRP A 209 -8.36 -21.41 18.07
C TRP A 209 -7.10 -21.56 17.20
N ALA A 210 -6.68 -20.53 16.44
CA ALA A 210 -5.47 -20.60 15.61
C ALA A 210 -4.20 -21.00 16.41
N ASN A 211 -4.10 -20.53 17.65
CA ASN A 211 -2.96 -20.77 18.52
C ASN A 211 -3.22 -21.83 19.60
N TYR A 212 -4.29 -22.62 19.45
CA TYR A 212 -4.62 -23.65 20.42
C TYR A 212 -3.51 -24.69 20.52
N ASN A 213 -3.04 -24.94 21.73
CA ASN A 213 -1.98 -25.91 22.01
C ASN A 213 -2.44 -26.90 23.09
N THR A 214 -2.51 -28.17 22.74
CA THR A 214 -2.94 -29.25 23.64
C THR A 214 -2.08 -29.37 24.91
N ASN A 215 -0.80 -28.98 24.83
CA ASN A 215 0.12 -29.02 25.98
C ASN A 215 -0.04 -27.81 26.91
N ASN A 216 -0.79 -26.79 26.50
CA ASN A 216 -1.07 -25.58 27.27
C ASN A 216 -2.53 -25.16 27.10
N ASP A 217 -3.45 -26.10 27.35
CA ASP A 217 -4.90 -25.92 27.15
C ASP A 217 -5.42 -24.69 27.90
N MET A 218 -5.08 -24.55 29.19
CA MET A 218 -5.63 -23.47 30.01
C MET A 218 -5.30 -22.06 29.50
N ALA A 219 -4.14 -21.86 28.89
CA ALA A 219 -3.73 -20.55 28.39
C ALA A 219 -4.17 -20.29 26.93
N THR A 220 -4.43 -21.34 26.15
CA THR A 220 -4.65 -21.23 24.69
C THR A 220 -6.06 -21.59 24.25
N ARG A 221 -6.91 -22.05 25.17
CA ARG A 221 -8.31 -22.39 24.90
C ARG A 221 -9.14 -21.12 24.71
N GLY A 222 -9.93 -21.10 23.64
CA GLY A 222 -10.88 -20.02 23.37
C GLY A 222 -11.92 -19.85 24.48
N ASN A 223 -12.25 -18.60 24.81
CA ASN A 223 -13.20 -18.28 25.86
C ASN A 223 -14.65 -18.39 25.35
N GLN A 224 -15.30 -19.51 25.69
CA GLN A 224 -16.64 -19.85 25.19
C GLN A 224 -17.73 -18.87 25.62
N GLU A 225 -17.68 -18.38 26.85
CA GLU A 225 -18.66 -17.41 27.34
C GLU A 225 -18.51 -16.07 26.62
N ALA A 226 -17.27 -15.65 26.36
CA ALA A 226 -17.01 -14.45 25.57
C ALA A 226 -17.53 -14.60 24.12
N ILE A 227 -17.28 -15.74 23.47
CA ILE A 227 -17.76 -16.03 22.11
C ILE A 227 -19.29 -16.01 22.04
N LYS A 228 -19.97 -16.70 22.97
CA LYS A 228 -21.44 -16.72 23.01
C LYS A 228 -22.01 -15.32 23.27
N LYS A 229 -21.39 -14.55 24.16
CA LYS A 229 -21.81 -13.19 24.46
C LYS A 229 -21.65 -12.26 23.26
N GLU A 230 -20.51 -12.34 22.57
CA GLU A 230 -20.25 -11.58 21.34
C GLU A 230 -21.32 -11.88 20.27
N LEU A 231 -21.66 -13.15 20.06
CA LEU A 231 -22.71 -13.54 19.12
C LEU A 231 -24.10 -13.01 19.54
N GLN A 232 -24.41 -13.01 20.84
CA GLN A 232 -25.68 -12.42 21.32
C GLN A 232 -25.72 -10.90 21.13
N GLU A 233 -24.60 -10.21 21.34
CA GLU A 233 -24.46 -8.77 21.07
C GLU A 233 -24.62 -8.46 19.57
N ARG A 234 -24.21 -9.38 18.69
CA ARG A 234 -24.47 -9.32 17.24
C ARG A 234 -25.93 -9.65 16.85
N GLY A 235 -26.81 -9.92 17.81
CA GLY A 235 -28.24 -10.13 17.59
C GLY A 235 -28.68 -11.60 17.47
N PHE A 236 -27.79 -12.58 17.66
CA PHE A 236 -28.17 -13.99 17.67
C PHE A 236 -28.89 -14.38 18.96
N SER A 237 -29.89 -15.25 18.86
CA SER A 237 -30.49 -15.85 20.06
C SER A 237 -29.46 -16.71 20.81
N SER A 238 -29.63 -16.88 22.12
CA SER A 238 -28.74 -17.70 22.95
C SER A 238 -28.51 -19.11 22.36
N ARG A 239 -29.57 -19.73 21.82
CA ARG A 239 -29.51 -21.05 21.18
C ARG A 239 -28.70 -21.04 19.87
N GLN A 240 -28.82 -19.99 19.06
CA GLN A 240 -28.02 -19.86 17.84
C GLN A 240 -26.55 -19.59 18.17
N ALA A 241 -26.28 -18.73 19.15
CA ALA A 241 -24.93 -18.45 19.62
C ALA A 241 -24.24 -19.73 20.13
N GLU A 242 -24.95 -20.54 20.94
CA GLU A 242 -24.45 -21.84 21.39
C GLU A 242 -24.19 -22.81 20.22
N SER A 243 -25.09 -22.85 19.24
CA SER A 243 -24.92 -23.72 18.07
C SER A 243 -23.70 -23.32 17.21
N ILE A 244 -23.49 -22.02 17.00
CA ILE A 244 -22.34 -21.50 16.25
C ILE A 244 -21.04 -21.79 17.00
N GLU A 245 -21.02 -21.56 18.32
CA GLU A 245 -19.85 -21.82 19.17
C GLU A 245 -19.48 -23.31 19.17
N LEU A 246 -20.47 -24.20 19.25
CA LEU A 246 -20.26 -25.64 19.18
C LEU A 246 -19.63 -26.07 17.85
N VAL A 247 -20.08 -25.50 16.73
CA VAL A 247 -19.50 -25.77 15.41
C VAL A 247 -18.10 -25.18 15.29
N ALA A 248 -17.83 -24.02 15.89
CA ALA A 248 -16.53 -23.36 15.89
C ALA A 248 -15.49 -24.11 16.76
N CYS A 249 -15.90 -24.75 17.84
CA CYS A 249 -14.99 -25.45 18.74
C CYS A 249 -14.38 -26.70 18.06
N PRO A 250 -13.04 -26.84 17.99
CA PRO A 250 -12.40 -27.99 17.32
C PRO A 250 -12.28 -29.23 18.22
N ILE A 251 -12.60 -29.12 19.52
CA ILE A 251 -12.38 -30.17 20.52
C ILE A 251 -13.70 -30.83 20.86
N LYS A 252 -13.68 -32.17 20.91
CA LYS A 252 -14.82 -32.95 21.40
C LYS A 252 -14.99 -32.70 22.91
N ARG A 253 -16.17 -32.21 23.28
CA ARG A 253 -16.59 -32.05 24.66
C ARG A 253 -17.16 -33.34 25.22
#